data_AF-A0A959NAK5-F1
#
_entry.id   AF-A0A959NAK5-F1
#
_cell.length_a   1.000
_cell.length_b   1.000
_cell.length_c   1.000
_cell.angle_alpha   90.00
_cell.angle_beta   90.00
_cell.angle_gamma   90.00
#
_symmetry.space_group_name_H-M   'P 1'
#
loop_
_entity.id
_entity.type
_entity.pdbx_description
1 polymer ?
#
loop_
_entity_poly.entity_id
_entity_poly.type
_entity_poly.pdbx_seq_one_letter_code
_entity_poly.pdbx_strand_id
1 'polypeptide(L)'
;GANWQSSNLFNEAVGDYNILVRDSKGCVDTFLTQVALNNNLVATPQNDAVICEGSATQLNFNSNAQQFIWTPAIGLSDVSIANPVANPVVTTQYIVTATLGICAVEDTVLIKVNP
;
A
#
# COMPACT_ATOMS: atom_id res chain seq x y z
N GLY A 1 19.14 -12.30 -21.56
CA GLY A 1 19.79 -13.15 -20.55
C GLY A 1 20.57 -14.25 -21.24
N ALA A 2 21.72 -14.66 -20.71
CA ALA A 2 22.62 -15.62 -21.37
C ALA A 2 22.34 -17.11 -21.05
N ASN A 3 21.36 -17.39 -20.19
CA ASN A 3 21.01 -18.74 -19.77
C ASN A 3 19.72 -19.20 -20.46
N TRP A 4 19.81 -20.27 -21.24
CA TRP A 4 18.67 -20.91 -21.90
C TRP A 4 18.06 -21.96 -20.97
N GLN A 5 16.73 -22.00 -20.89
CA GLN A 5 16.00 -23.06 -20.20
C GLN A 5 14.98 -23.71 -21.12
N SER A 6 14.64 -24.98 -20.87
CA SER A 6 13.61 -25.73 -21.61
C SER A 6 12.19 -25.47 -21.10
N SER A 7 12.05 -24.88 -19.91
CA SER A 7 10.77 -24.46 -19.34
C SER A 7 10.34 -23.09 -19.87
N ASN A 8 9.04 -22.89 -20.01
CA ASN A 8 8.44 -21.58 -20.30
C ASN A 8 8.10 -20.78 -19.03
N LEU A 9 8.47 -21.27 -17.84
CA LEU A 9 8.23 -20.59 -16.57
C LEU A 9 9.43 -19.72 -16.18
N PHE A 10 9.16 -18.44 -15.93
CA PHE A 10 10.14 -17.45 -15.48
C PHE A 10 9.64 -16.83 -14.17
N ASN A 11 10.53 -16.65 -13.19
CA ASN A 11 10.23 -15.99 -11.92
C ASN A 11 11.07 -14.72 -11.80
N GLU A 12 10.62 -13.70 -12.51
CA GLU A 12 11.30 -12.41 -12.62
C GLU A 12 10.49 -11.32 -11.91
N ALA A 13 11.15 -10.22 -11.56
CA ALA A 13 10.49 -9.06 -10.96
C ALA A 13 9.46 -8.42 -11.93
N VAL A 14 8.67 -7.48 -11.42
CA VAL A 14 7.81 -6.65 -12.27
C VAL A 14 8.68 -5.88 -13.28
N GLY A 15 8.26 -5.84 -14.54
CA GLY A 15 8.98 -5.11 -15.58
C GLY A 15 8.69 -5.60 -16.99
N ASP A 16 9.35 -4.94 -17.94
CA ASP A 16 9.28 -5.29 -19.35
C ASP A 16 10.48 -6.17 -19.73
N TYR A 17 10.20 -7.31 -20.34
CA TYR A 17 11.19 -8.33 -20.65
C TYR A 17 11.21 -8.66 -22.15
N ASN A 18 12.42 -8.82 -22.67
CA ASN A 18 12.66 -9.47 -23.95
C ASN A 18 12.80 -10.98 -23.73
N ILE A 19 11.85 -11.76 -24.23
CA ILE A 19 11.90 -13.22 -24.24
C ILE A 19 12.53 -13.69 -25.54
N LEU A 20 13.59 -14.49 -25.43
CA LEU A 20 14.25 -15.10 -26.57
C LEU A 20 13.86 -16.58 -26.64
N VAL A 21 13.39 -17.03 -27.81
CA VAL A 21 13.07 -18.43 -28.09
C VAL A 21 14.03 -18.94 -29.13
N ARG A 22 14.64 -20.11 -28.91
CA ARG A 22 15.58 -20.73 -29.84
C ARG A 22 15.14 -22.12 -30.24
N ASP A 23 15.11 -22.39 -31.54
CA ASP A 23 14.81 -23.73 -32.06
C ASP A 23 16.04 -24.66 -32.00
N SER A 24 15.84 -25.93 -32.39
CA SER A 24 16.92 -26.93 -32.42
C SER A 24 17.98 -26.67 -33.49
N LYS A 25 17.70 -25.79 -34.46
CA LYS A 25 18.61 -25.40 -35.55
C LYS A 25 19.37 -24.10 -35.24
N GLY A 26 19.09 -23.47 -34.10
CA GLY A 26 19.78 -22.28 -33.61
C GLY A 26 19.15 -20.95 -34.04
N CYS A 27 18.00 -20.96 -34.73
CA CYS A 27 17.26 -19.74 -35.04
C CYS A 27 16.69 -19.14 -33.75
N VAL A 28 16.79 -17.82 -33.58
CA VAL A 28 16.30 -17.10 -32.40
C VAL A 28 15.23 -16.10 -32.80
N ASP A 29 14.11 -16.11 -32.08
CA ASP A 29 13.06 -15.11 -32.17
C ASP A 29 12.94 -14.34 -30.85
N THR A 30 12.41 -13.10 -30.91
CA THR A 30 12.31 -12.20 -29.76
C THR A 30 10.90 -11.67 -29.60
N PHE A 31 10.37 -11.76 -28.37
CA PHE A 31 9.05 -11.26 -28.00
C PHE A 31 9.16 -10.30 -26.82
N LEU A 32 8.35 -9.26 -26.83
CA LEU A 32 8.16 -8.38 -25.68
C LEU A 32 7.04 -8.93 -24.80
N THR A 33 7.29 -9.01 -23.50
CA THR A 33 6.27 -9.32 -22.51
C THR A 33 6.42 -8.41 -21.30
N GLN A 34 5.32 -8.17 -20.60
CA GLN A 34 5.29 -7.41 -19.37
C GLN A 34 4.88 -8.33 -18.23
N VAL A 35 5.73 -8.41 -17.20
CA VAL A 35 5.32 -8.96 -15.91
C VAL A 35 4.63 -7.82 -15.17
N ALA A 36 3.29 -7.84 -15.15
CA ALA A 36 2.50 -6.77 -14.56
C ALA A 36 2.46 -6.85 -13.03
N LEU A 37 2.44 -5.68 -12.37
CA LEU A 37 2.11 -5.59 -10.96
C LEU A 37 0.59 -5.67 -10.81
N ASN A 38 0.10 -6.74 -10.21
CA ASN A 38 -1.29 -6.81 -9.79
C ASN A 38 -1.45 -6.04 -8.49
N ASN A 39 -1.86 -4.77 -8.58
CA ASN A 39 -2.25 -4.00 -7.41
C ASN A 39 -3.68 -4.38 -7.00
N ASN A 40 -3.80 -5.17 -5.94
CA ASN A 40 -5.07 -5.52 -5.32
C ASN A 40 -5.31 -4.79 -3.99
N LEU A 41 -4.51 -3.75 -3.69
CA LEU A 41 -4.70 -2.92 -2.51
C LEU A 41 -6.00 -2.12 -2.65
N VAL A 42 -6.90 -2.32 -1.71
CA VAL A 42 -8.16 -1.60 -1.57
C VAL A 42 -8.13 -0.85 -0.24
N ALA A 43 -8.50 0.43 -0.28
CA ALA A 43 -8.69 1.25 0.90
C ALA A 43 -9.95 2.10 0.72
N THR A 44 -10.69 2.31 1.81
CA THR A 44 -11.87 3.18 1.85
C THR A 44 -11.51 4.46 2.60
N PRO A 45 -11.74 5.65 2.00
CA PRO A 45 -11.48 6.92 2.66
C PRO A 45 -12.24 7.06 3.98
N GLN A 46 -11.61 7.71 4.94
CA GLN A 46 -12.23 8.00 6.23
C GLN A 46 -12.90 9.38 6.22
N ASN A 47 -13.98 9.49 6.99
CA ASN A 47 -14.61 10.78 7.23
C ASN A 47 -13.92 11.51 8.39
N ASP A 48 -13.83 12.83 8.26
CA ASP A 48 -13.43 13.71 9.35
C ASP A 48 -14.36 13.56 10.56
N ALA A 49 -13.83 13.83 11.75
CA ALA A 49 -14.58 13.76 12.99
C ALA A 49 -14.41 15.04 13.84
N VAL A 50 -15.43 15.33 14.64
CA VAL A 50 -15.40 16.41 15.63
C VAL A 50 -15.50 15.78 17.02
N ILE A 51 -14.58 16.15 17.91
CA ILE A 51 -14.54 15.71 19.31
C ILE A 51 -14.49 16.93 20.23
N CYS A 52 -14.90 16.75 21.49
CA CYS A 52 -14.62 17.73 22.54
C CYS A 52 -13.22 17.50 23.11
N GLU A 53 -12.59 18.54 23.65
CA GLU A 53 -11.32 18.43 24.36
C GLU A 53 -11.38 17.33 25.44
N GLY A 54 -10.34 16.48 25.49
CA GLY A 54 -10.26 15.34 26.40
C GLY A 54 -11.07 14.10 25.97
N SER A 55 -11.89 14.19 24.91
CA SER A 55 -12.61 13.04 24.35
C SER A 55 -11.73 12.24 23.38
N ALA A 56 -12.08 10.96 23.18
CA ALA A 56 -11.40 10.09 22.22
C ALA A 56 -12.37 9.65 21.12
N THR A 57 -11.83 9.40 19.92
CA THR A 57 -12.57 8.83 18.79
C THR A 57 -11.79 7.68 18.15
N GLN A 58 -12.51 6.69 17.65
CA GLN A 58 -11.92 5.55 16.95
C GLN A 58 -11.72 5.92 15.47
N LEU A 59 -10.49 5.86 14.98
CA LEU A 59 -10.23 5.90 13.54
C LEU A 59 -10.55 4.51 12.99
N ASN A 60 -11.37 4.45 11.94
CA ASN A 60 -11.78 3.20 11.26
C ASN A 60 -11.29 3.20 9.81
N PHE A 61 -10.06 2.78 9.56
CA PHE A 61 -9.49 2.73 8.21
C PHE A 61 -9.72 1.33 7.62
N ASN A 62 -10.60 1.23 6.63
CA ASN A 62 -10.94 -0.05 6.02
C ASN A 62 -10.04 -0.32 4.82
N SER A 63 -9.12 -1.28 4.96
CA SER A 63 -8.21 -1.68 3.91
C SER A 63 -7.80 -3.15 4.05
N ASN A 64 -7.41 -3.77 2.93
CA ASN A 64 -6.75 -5.08 2.93
C ASN A 64 -5.21 -4.99 3.06
N ALA A 65 -4.67 -3.81 3.40
CA ALA A 65 -3.25 -3.63 3.70
C ALA A 65 -2.78 -4.50 4.87
N GLN A 66 -1.48 -4.82 4.87
CA GLN A 66 -0.82 -5.60 5.90
C GLN A 66 -0.04 -4.73 6.89
N GLN A 67 0.33 -3.52 6.48
CA GLN A 67 1.10 -2.57 7.28
C GLN A 67 0.42 -1.21 7.26
N PHE A 68 0.41 -0.54 8.40
CA PHE A 68 -0.16 0.79 8.59
C PHE A 68 0.84 1.65 9.33
N ILE A 69 0.96 2.91 8.96
CA ILE A 69 1.72 3.93 9.68
C ILE A 69 0.87 5.20 9.72
N TRP A 70 0.59 5.68 10.93
CA TRP A 70 -0.11 6.92 11.18
C TRP A 70 0.84 8.04 11.57
N THR A 71 0.62 9.24 11.03
CA THR A 71 1.35 10.45 11.41
C THR A 71 0.40 11.66 11.53
N PRO A 72 0.59 12.56 12.50
CA PRO A 72 1.54 12.48 13.61
C PRO A 72 1.13 11.40 14.64
N ALA A 73 2.08 10.95 15.47
CA ALA A 73 1.81 9.95 16.51
C ALA A 73 1.06 10.50 17.73
N ILE A 74 1.01 11.83 17.88
CA ILE A 74 0.48 12.48 19.07
C ILE A 74 -1.02 12.19 19.24
N GLY A 75 -1.42 11.79 20.44
CA GLY A 75 -2.81 11.46 20.75
C GLY A 75 -3.30 10.14 20.13
N LEU A 76 -2.48 9.37 19.42
CA LEU A 76 -2.86 8.05 18.90
C LEU A 76 -2.48 6.95 19.88
N SER A 77 -3.34 5.93 20.01
CA SER A 77 -3.07 4.76 20.83
C SER A 77 -1.94 3.88 20.29
N ASP A 78 -1.85 3.76 18.96
CA ASP A 78 -0.84 2.98 18.26
C ASP A 78 -0.76 3.46 16.80
N VAL A 79 0.42 3.83 16.32
CA VAL A 79 0.59 4.30 14.94
C VAL A 79 0.63 3.18 13.89
N SER A 80 0.73 1.92 14.32
CA SER A 80 1.02 0.77 13.46
C SER A 80 -0.18 -0.12 13.13
N ILE A 81 -1.36 0.23 13.63
CA ILE A 81 -2.61 -0.52 13.41
C ILE A 81 -3.57 0.24 12.50
N ALA A 82 -4.45 -0.47 11.81
CA ALA A 82 -5.48 0.12 10.95
C ALA A 82 -6.41 1.08 11.71
N ASN A 83 -6.78 0.69 12.94
CA ASN A 83 -7.83 1.35 13.70
C ASN A 83 -7.31 1.80 15.07
N PRO A 84 -6.54 2.89 15.16
CA PRO A 84 -6.16 3.47 16.45
C PRO A 84 -7.26 4.33 17.05
N VAL A 85 -7.18 4.50 18.37
CA VAL A 85 -7.95 5.50 19.10
C VAL A 85 -7.18 6.82 19.06
N ALA A 86 -7.83 7.89 18.64
CA ALA A 86 -7.31 9.25 18.59
C ALA A 86 -7.91 10.11 19.71
N ASN A 87 -7.05 10.73 20.51
CA ASN A 87 -7.37 11.73 21.54
C ASN A 87 -6.38 12.90 21.43
N PRO A 88 -6.45 13.71 20.35
CA PRO A 88 -5.68 14.95 20.27
C PRO A 88 -6.30 16.06 21.14
N VAL A 89 -5.45 16.91 21.73
CA VAL A 89 -5.88 18.08 22.53
C VAL A 89 -6.11 19.34 21.69
N VAL A 90 -5.65 19.35 20.45
CA VAL A 90 -5.88 20.42 19.47
C VAL A 90 -6.30 19.80 18.15
N THR A 91 -7.00 20.56 17.32
CA THR A 91 -7.40 20.10 15.98
C THR A 91 -6.17 19.57 15.24
N THR A 92 -6.21 18.29 14.86
CA THR A 92 -5.06 17.56 14.31
C THR A 92 -5.48 16.82 13.05
N GLN A 93 -4.66 16.92 12.00
CA GLN A 93 -4.80 16.13 10.80
C GLN A 93 -3.90 14.90 10.92
N TYR A 94 -4.49 13.72 10.81
CA TYR A 94 -3.76 12.46 10.72
C TYR A 94 -3.71 11.97 9.28
N ILE A 95 -2.58 11.36 8.93
CA ILE A 95 -2.31 10.73 7.64
C ILE A 95 -1.98 9.27 7.93
N VAL A 96 -2.68 8.36 7.26
CA VAL A 96 -2.40 6.92 7.29
C VAL A 96 -1.75 6.51 5.98
N THR A 97 -0.59 5.87 6.08
CA THR A 97 0.05 5.17 4.96
C THR A 97 -0.23 3.67 5.15
N ALA A 98 -0.95 3.06 4.22
CA ALA A 98 -1.33 1.65 4.24
C ALA A 98 -0.63 0.89 3.10
N THR A 99 0.05 -0.20 3.43
CA THR A 99 0.93 -0.93 2.50
C THR A 99 0.53 -2.40 2.37
N LEU A 100 0.47 -2.89 1.14
CA LEU A 100 0.30 -4.30 0.78
C LEU A 100 1.40 -4.72 -0.20
N GLY A 101 2.41 -5.43 0.31
CA GLY A 101 3.60 -5.76 -0.47
C GLY A 101 4.34 -4.50 -0.89
N ILE A 102 4.41 -4.23 -2.19
CA ILE A 102 5.04 -3.02 -2.75
C ILE A 102 4.04 -1.90 -3.05
N CYS A 103 2.75 -2.16 -2.91
CA CYS A 103 1.71 -1.16 -3.15
C CYS A 103 1.47 -0.38 -1.86
N ALA A 104 1.39 0.94 -1.96
CA ALA A 104 1.05 1.82 -0.84
C ALA A 104 -0.03 2.81 -1.25
N VAL A 105 -0.92 3.14 -0.33
CA VAL A 105 -1.91 4.20 -0.44
C VAL A 105 -1.87 5.07 0.80
N GLU A 106 -2.21 6.35 0.63
CA GLU A 106 -2.31 7.31 1.71
C GLU A 106 -3.72 7.87 1.79
N ASP A 107 -4.18 8.10 3.01
CA ASP A 107 -5.43 8.79 3.29
C ASP A 107 -5.26 9.76 4.45
N THR A 108 -6.12 10.78 4.49
CA THR A 108 -6.08 11.84 5.50
C THR A 108 -7.39 11.94 6.23
N VAL A 109 -7.35 12.11 7.55
CA VAL A 109 -8.51 12.36 8.39
C VAL A 109 -8.24 13.56 9.30
N LEU A 110 -9.15 14.53 9.30
CA LEU A 110 -9.09 15.68 10.20
C LEU A 110 -9.92 15.40 11.45
N ILE A 111 -9.27 15.51 12.61
CA ILE A 111 -9.93 15.45 13.92
C ILE A 111 -10.00 16.87 14.48
N LYS A 112 -11.20 17.46 14.40
CA LYS A 112 -11.47 18.79 14.94
C LYS A 112 -11.77 18.71 16.42
N VAL A 113 -10.98 19.43 17.23
CA VAL A 113 -11.18 19.51 18.68
C VAL A 113 -11.91 20.81 19.00
N ASN A 114 -13.07 20.68 19.64
CA ASN A 114 -13.81 21.80 20.21
C ASN A 114 -13.44 21.93 21.71
N PRO A 115 -13.03 23.12 22.16
CA PRO A 115 -12.81 23.40 23.59
C PRO A 115 -14.07 23.23 24.44
#